data_AF-T1P452-F1
#
_entry.id   AF-T1P452-F1
#
_cell.length_a   1.000
_cell.length_b   1.000
_cell.length_c   1.000
_cell.angle_alpha   90.00
_cell.angle_beta   90.00
_cell.angle_gamma   90.00
#
_symmetry.space_group_name_H-M   'P 1'
#
loop_
_entity.id
_entity.type
_entity.pdbx_description
1 polymer ?
#
loop_
_entity_poly.entity_id
_entity_poly.type
_entity_poly.pdbx_seq_one_letter_code
_entity_poly.pdbx_strand_id
1 'polypeptide(L)'
;PTNSKYSTLEARLRTFREWPPALRQKPKDMAEAGFFYIVKCFYCDGGLRNWQAEDDPWTEHCRWFSKCGFVRLIKGDEFIAKCVS
;
A
#
# COMPACT_ATOMS: atom_id res chain seq x y z
N PRO A 1 -21.38 1.65 -8.51
CA PRO A 1 -20.08 2.03 -7.91
C PRO A 1 -18.97 1.02 -8.22
N THR A 2 -17.84 1.51 -8.76
CA THR A 2 -16.69 0.69 -9.21
C THR A 2 -16.02 -0.09 -8.08
N ASN A 3 -16.00 0.46 -6.86
CA ASN A 3 -15.61 -0.26 -5.65
C ASN A 3 -16.84 -0.43 -4.76
N SER A 4 -17.78 -1.28 -5.18
CA SER A 4 -19.02 -1.54 -4.44
C SER A 4 -18.77 -1.92 -2.97
N LYS A 5 -17.64 -2.56 -2.70
CA LYS A 5 -17.12 -2.88 -1.36
C LYS A 5 -16.87 -1.67 -0.43
N TYR A 6 -16.73 -0.46 -0.97
CA TYR A 6 -16.51 0.79 -0.22
C TYR A 6 -17.67 1.79 -0.40
N SER A 7 -18.85 1.28 -0.76
CA SER A 7 -20.05 2.10 -1.01
C SER A 7 -20.57 2.79 0.25
N THR A 8 -20.45 2.15 1.42
CA THR A 8 -20.86 2.75 2.69
C THR A 8 -19.76 3.61 3.29
N LEU A 9 -20.14 4.70 3.97
CA LEU A 9 -19.25 5.52 4.77
C LEU A 9 -18.42 4.67 5.74
N GLU A 10 -19.11 3.76 6.41
CA GLU A 10 -18.49 2.82 7.32
C GLU A 10 -17.41 1.97 6.63
N ALA A 11 -17.65 1.48 5.41
CA ALA A 11 -16.67 0.69 4.67
C ALA A 11 -15.42 1.49 4.30
N ARG A 12 -15.56 2.79 4.10
CA ARG A 12 -14.48 3.73 3.81
C ARG A 12 -13.66 4.10 5.03
N LEU A 13 -14.32 4.43 6.13
CA LEU A 13 -13.69 4.67 7.44
C LEU A 13 -12.75 3.54 7.83
N ARG A 14 -13.19 2.31 7.58
CA ARG A 14 -12.42 1.09 7.89
C ARG A 14 -11.09 0.98 7.14
N THR A 15 -10.85 1.76 6.09
CA THR A 15 -9.58 1.67 5.33
C THR A 15 -8.47 2.57 5.89
N PHE A 16 -8.82 3.62 6.63
CA PHE A 16 -7.87 4.58 7.21
C PHE A 16 -7.28 4.13 8.56
N ARG A 17 -7.27 2.82 8.85
CA ARG A 17 -6.79 2.29 10.14
C ARG A 17 -5.30 2.57 10.37
N GLU A 18 -4.49 2.49 9.32
CA GLU A 18 -3.04 2.78 9.33
C GLU A 18 -2.74 4.23 8.94
N TRP A 19 -3.72 5.13 9.09
CA TRP A 19 -3.54 6.55 8.80
C TRP A 19 -2.51 7.15 9.76
N PRO A 20 -1.39 7.72 9.28
CA PRO A 20 -0.34 8.18 10.17
C PRO A 20 -0.85 9.28 11.12
N PRO A 21 -0.68 9.15 12.44
CA PRO A 21 -1.26 10.07 13.43
C PRO A 21 -0.64 11.46 13.40
N ALA A 22 0.56 11.57 12.82
CA ALA A 22 1.20 12.84 12.51
C ALA A 22 0.46 13.64 11.42
N LEU A 23 -0.44 13.02 10.67
CA LEU A 23 -1.23 13.70 9.64
C LEU A 23 -2.38 14.49 10.26
N ARG A 24 -2.57 15.70 9.73
CA ARG A 24 -3.58 16.64 10.23
C ARG A 24 -5.00 16.19 9.89
N GLN A 25 -5.20 15.60 8.70
CA GLN A 25 -6.50 15.12 8.24
C GLN A 25 -6.95 13.95 9.10
N LYS A 26 -8.26 13.87 9.34
CA LYS A 26 -8.82 12.81 10.17
C LYS A 26 -9.45 11.74 9.29
N PRO A 27 -9.21 10.45 9.60
CA PRO A 27 -9.85 9.32 8.95
C PRO A 27 -11.37 9.49 8.71
N LYS A 28 -12.05 10.15 9.66
CA LYS A 28 -13.49 10.42 9.59
C LYS A 28 -13.87 11.39 8.49
N ASP A 29 -13.27 12.57 8.47
CA ASP A 29 -13.50 13.57 7.42
C ASP A 29 -13.18 12.99 6.04
N MET A 30 -12.11 12.18 5.96
CA MET A 30 -11.69 11.51 4.74
C MET A 30 -12.74 10.51 4.24
N ALA A 31 -13.27 9.67 5.12
CA ALA A 31 -14.25 8.67 4.74
C ALA A 31 -15.64 9.25 4.48
N GLU A 32 -16.08 10.26 5.25
CA GLU A 32 -17.32 11.01 5.04
C GLU A 32 -17.34 11.62 3.64
N ALA A 33 -16.21 12.20 3.23
CA ALA A 33 -15.99 12.76 1.90
C ALA A 33 -15.87 11.72 0.76
N GLY A 34 -15.98 10.41 1.02
CA GLY A 34 -15.95 9.40 -0.04
C GLY A 34 -14.62 8.65 -0.21
N PHE A 35 -13.58 8.97 0.56
CA PHE A 35 -12.25 8.36 0.40
C PHE A 35 -12.10 7.02 1.10
N PHE A 36 -11.17 6.21 0.62
CA PHE A 36 -10.68 5.02 1.31
C PHE A 36 -9.17 4.86 1.05
N TYR A 37 -8.42 4.40 2.05
CA TYR A 37 -6.96 4.31 2.04
C TYR A 37 -6.46 2.94 1.56
N ILE A 38 -5.47 2.95 0.66
CA ILE A 38 -4.76 1.77 0.17
C ILE A 38 -3.29 2.13 -0.01
N VAL A 39 -2.38 1.28 0.45
CA VAL A 39 -0.95 1.39 0.13
C VAL A 39 -0.66 0.50 -1.08
N LYS A 40 -0.27 1.11 -2.20
CA LYS A 40 0.09 0.38 -3.42
C LYS A 40 1.39 0.90 -4.01
N CYS A 41 2.15 0.01 -4.62
CA CYS A 41 3.21 0.37 -5.52
C CYS A 41 2.64 1.11 -6.73
N PHE A 42 3.28 2.22 -7.11
CA PHE A 42 2.90 3.01 -8.27
C PHE A 42 3.24 2.37 -9.64
N TYR A 43 4.22 1.46 -9.68
CA TYR A 43 4.70 0.86 -10.93
C TYR A 43 3.98 -0.45 -11.26
N CYS A 44 3.85 -1.37 -10.31
CA CYS A 44 3.22 -2.67 -10.53
C CYS A 44 1.73 -2.73 -10.11
N ASP A 45 1.17 -1.63 -9.61
CA ASP A 45 -0.14 -1.55 -8.92
C ASP A 45 -0.28 -2.54 -7.74
N GLY A 46 0.85 -3.10 -7.31
CA GLY A 46 0.96 -4.06 -6.23
C GLY A 46 0.56 -3.43 -4.91
N GLY A 47 -0.64 -3.75 -4.43
CA GLY A 47 -1.12 -3.30 -3.15
C GLY A 47 -0.50 -4.08 -2.01
N LEU A 48 0.32 -3.42 -1.20
CA LEU A 48 0.77 -3.95 0.08
C LEU A 48 -0.06 -3.33 1.19
N ARG A 49 -0.46 -4.15 2.14
CA ARG A 49 -1.19 -3.76 3.33
C ARG A 49 -0.59 -4.56 4.49
N ASN A 50 -0.85 -4.17 5.73
CA ASN A 50 -0.38 -4.88 6.92
C ASN A 50 1.15 -4.79 7.15
N TRP A 51 1.70 -3.59 6.99
CA TRP A 51 3.11 -3.30 7.20
C TRP A 51 3.54 -3.56 8.66
N GLN A 52 4.64 -4.28 8.87
CA GLN A 52 5.33 -4.44 10.16
C GLN A 52 6.39 -3.33 10.37
N ALA A 53 6.81 -3.11 11.61
CA ALA A 53 7.77 -2.04 11.93
C ALA A 53 9.17 -2.33 11.36
N GLU A 54 9.52 -3.61 11.25
CA GLU A 54 10.73 -4.14 10.65
C GLU A 54 10.63 -4.34 9.14
N ASP A 55 9.42 -4.22 8.56
CA ASP A 55 9.24 -4.36 7.12
C ASP A 55 10.01 -3.25 6.41
N ASP A 56 11.02 -3.65 5.66
CA ASP A 56 11.65 -2.75 4.72
C ASP A 56 10.78 -2.66 3.45
N PRO A 57 10.34 -1.45 3.06
CA PRO A 57 9.49 -1.27 1.88
C PRO A 57 10.07 -1.82 0.59
N TRP A 58 11.39 -1.84 0.43
CA TRP A 58 12.00 -2.40 -0.77
C TRP A 58 12.01 -3.91 -0.76
N THR A 59 12.29 -4.50 0.39
CA THR A 59 12.31 -5.95 0.59
C THR A 59 10.92 -6.53 0.38
N GLU A 60 9.89 -5.97 1.02
CA GLU A 60 8.52 -6.46 0.86
C GLU A 60 7.99 -6.23 -0.57
N HIS A 61 8.29 -5.08 -1.17
CA HIS A 61 7.92 -4.82 -2.56
C HIS A 61 8.59 -5.80 -3.54
N CYS A 62 9.85 -6.12 -3.31
CA CYS A 62 10.60 -7.10 -4.09
C CYS A 62 10.10 -8.52 -3.90
N ARG A 63 9.85 -8.92 -2.64
CA ARG A 63 9.35 -10.24 -2.28
C ARG A 63 8.02 -10.55 -2.94
N TRP A 64 7.07 -9.62 -2.87
CA TRP A 64 5.71 -9.82 -3.39
C TRP A 64 5.56 -9.48 -4.87
N PHE A 65 6.39 -8.58 -5.39
CA PHE A 65 6.32 -8.11 -6.77
C PHE A 65 7.72 -8.07 -7.41
N SER A 66 8.43 -9.20 -7.38
CA SER A 66 9.80 -9.33 -7.91
C SER A 66 9.93 -9.00 -9.39
N LYS A 67 8.83 -9.05 -10.15
CA LYS A 67 8.75 -8.64 -11.55
C LYS A 67 8.49 -7.14 -11.73
N CYS A 68 8.38 -6.37 -10.65
CA CYS A 68 8.21 -4.93 -10.71
C CYS A 68 9.47 -4.29 -11.31
N GLY A 69 9.32 -3.71 -12.50
CA GLY A 69 10.40 -3.03 -13.21
C GLY A 69 11.02 -1.89 -12.41
N PHE A 70 10.26 -1.24 -11.53
CA PHE A 70 10.78 -0.21 -10.64
C PHE A 70 11.70 -0.76 -9.54
N VAL A 71 11.34 -1.89 -8.93
CA VAL A 71 12.24 -2.58 -7.99
C VAL A 71 13.52 -2.97 -8.70
N ARG A 72 13.42 -3.53 -9.93
CA ARG A 72 14.58 -3.90 -10.75
C ARG A 72 15.47 -2.70 -11.08
N LEU A 73 14.88 -1.59 -11.51
CA LEU A 73 15.60 -0.39 -11.90
C LEU A 73 16.37 0.25 -10.73
N ILE A 74 15.75 0.31 -9.54
CA ILE A 74 16.33 1.01 -8.39
C ILE A 74 17.25 0.12 -7.55
N LYS A 75 16.90 -1.16 -7.40
CA LYS A 75 17.61 -2.08 -6.50
C LYS A 75 18.49 -3.09 -7.25
N GLY A 76 18.29 -3.26 -8.55
CA GLY A 76 19.07 -4.16 -9.41
C GLY A 76 18.62 -5.62 -9.34
N ASP A 77 19.07 -6.40 -10.33
CA ASP A 77 18.74 -7.83 -10.43
C ASP A 77 19.36 -8.67 -9.31
N GLU A 78 20.53 -8.28 -8.78
CA GLU A 78 21.14 -8.96 -7.63
C GLU A 78 20.29 -8.86 -6.37
N PHE A 79 19.68 -7.70 -6.11
CA PHE A 79 18.74 -7.53 -5.01
C PHE A 79 17.51 -8.40 -5.22
N ILE A 80 16.95 -8.38 -6.44
CA ILE A 80 15.79 -9.22 -6.77
C ILE A 80 16.11 -10.70 -6.57
N ALA A 81 17.27 -11.17 -7.02
CA ALA A 81 17.70 -12.55 -6.87
C ALA A 81 17.71 -13.00 -5.40
N LYS A 82 18.11 -12.11 -4.47
CA LYS A 82 18.09 -12.36 -3.03
C LYS A 82 16.68 -12.36 -2.42
N CYS A 83 15.73 -11.64 -3.02
CA CYS A 83 14.33 -11.62 -2.54
C CYS A 83 13.55 -12.87 -2.95
N VAL A 84 13.95 -13.53 -4.05
CA VAL A 84 13.23 -14.67 -4.64
C VAL A 84 13.85 -16.03 -4.33
N SER A 85 15.03 -16.05 -3.70
CA SER A 85 15.70 -17.23 -3.15
C SER A 85 15.11 -17.62 -1.80
#